data_AF-A0A8S4NFP7-F1
#
_entry.id   AF-A0A8S4NFP7-F1
#
_cell.length_a   1.000
_cell.length_b   1.000
_cell.length_c   1.000
_cell.angle_alpha   90.00
_cell.angle_beta   90.00
_cell.angle_gamma   90.00
#
_symmetry.space_group_name_H-M   'P 1'
#
loop_
_entity.id
_entity.type
_entity.pdbx_description
1 polymer ?
#
loop_
_entity_poly.entity_id
_entity_poly.type
_entity_poly.pdbx_seq_one_letter_code
_entity_poly.pdbx_strand_id
1 'polypeptide(L)'
;MTDHNNYSLRKCLQMATCENIFHKILNDLELNPLFSEIKTCISNYINFPEKPLQQKDSEAESWLKWARNRQHLKIISAEIPEGILPDNSPGHLLDVRVFTHRGPDDDIYDNNKDIRDKVARGNCFLSIHSGENRRTRCVIYALKKFTGGLGDDDDRTSGDDFTWKKYFNKPLDAASSIVATRKANGEAAHLSCLKIDDQYIICAGSKNVHLLFKNKEDVTKYVEPRYKIAREVSETVWEALEDMGEEKKNRLLEFLCVTDYTAIFEILHPDHQHVEEFTHLKKPLLQFITWCSNDLVPTESSSLCSMPPHISIEIARYLGLSTVQYDIIGVSDVDPRMSQIRQGYGYEGEVLYFLDSENNVIGLLKKKTIW
;
A
#
# COMPACT_ATOMS: atom_id res chain seq x y z
N MET A 1 -4.43 -38.62 3.11
CA MET A 1 -3.41 -38.73 2.04
C MET A 1 -3.84 -38.04 0.73
N THR A 2 -5.07 -37.55 0.59
CA THR A 2 -5.57 -36.82 -0.59
C THR A 2 -5.22 -35.34 -0.62
N ASP A 3 -4.96 -34.70 0.54
CA ASP A 3 -4.73 -33.25 0.60
C ASP A 3 -3.35 -32.80 0.10
N HIS A 4 -2.32 -33.64 0.20
CA HIS A 4 -0.99 -33.28 -0.27
C HIS A 4 -0.87 -33.21 -1.80
N ASN A 5 -1.61 -34.04 -2.55
CA ASN A 5 -1.56 -34.01 -4.01
C ASN A 5 -2.28 -32.78 -4.59
N ASN A 6 -3.38 -32.33 -3.98
CA ASN A 6 -4.09 -31.13 -4.41
C ASN A 6 -3.29 -29.84 -4.13
N TYR A 7 -2.53 -29.80 -3.04
CA TYR A 7 -1.66 -28.67 -2.70
C TYR A 7 -0.53 -28.48 -3.73
N SER A 8 0.12 -29.57 -4.15
CA SER A 8 1.20 -29.54 -5.13
C SER A 8 0.73 -29.00 -6.49
N LEU A 9 -0.45 -29.43 -6.95
CA LEU A 9 -1.01 -29.00 -8.24
C LEU A 9 -1.39 -27.51 -8.24
N ARG A 10 -2.04 -27.03 -7.16
CA ARG A 10 -2.41 -25.60 -7.03
C ARG A 10 -1.17 -24.71 -7.00
N LYS A 11 -0.10 -25.14 -6.32
CA LYS A 11 1.17 -24.40 -6.30
C LYS A 11 1.82 -24.32 -7.70
N CYS A 12 1.81 -25.41 -8.46
CA CYS A 12 2.34 -25.40 -9.83
C CYS A 12 1.55 -24.45 -10.75
N LEU A 13 0.22 -24.42 -10.63
CA LEU A 13 -0.63 -23.52 -11.40
C LEU A 13 -0.42 -22.06 -11.01
N GLN A 14 -0.28 -21.76 -9.72
CA GLN A 14 0.01 -20.41 -9.24
C GLN A 14 1.38 -19.92 -9.72
N MET A 15 2.40 -20.78 -9.70
CA MET A 15 3.74 -20.44 -10.23
C MET A 15 3.71 -20.19 -11.74
N ALA A 16 3.01 -21.02 -12.53
CA ALA A 16 2.88 -20.79 -13.97
C ALA A 16 2.16 -19.46 -14.28
N THR A 17 1.13 -19.14 -13.49
CA THR A 17 0.39 -17.88 -13.62
C THR A 17 1.28 -16.68 -13.28
N CYS A 18 2.07 -16.80 -12.21
CA CYS A 18 3.06 -15.82 -11.76
C CYS A 18 4.13 -15.55 -12.83
N GLU A 19 4.74 -16.59 -13.38
CA GLU A 19 5.75 -16.45 -14.43
C GLU A 19 5.16 -15.77 -15.66
N ASN A 20 3.93 -16.13 -16.05
CA ASN A 20 3.26 -15.53 -17.22
C ASN A 20 3.04 -14.01 -17.06
N ILE A 21 2.55 -13.54 -15.91
CA ILE A 21 2.30 -12.10 -15.71
C ILE A 21 3.61 -11.30 -15.73
N PHE A 22 4.66 -11.80 -15.08
CA PHE A 22 5.95 -11.12 -15.05
C PHE A 22 6.69 -11.17 -16.36
N HIS A 23 6.68 -12.31 -17.08
CA HIS A 23 7.24 -12.38 -18.43
C HIS A 23 6.55 -11.39 -19.37
N LYS A 24 5.22 -11.26 -19.28
CA LYS A 24 4.48 -10.28 -20.08
C LYS A 24 4.89 -8.84 -19.72
N ILE A 25 4.98 -8.49 -18.44
CA ILE A 25 5.48 -7.17 -17.99
C ILE A 25 6.88 -6.89 -18.56
N LEU A 26 7.80 -7.84 -18.45
CA LEU A 26 9.18 -7.65 -18.91
C LEU A 26 9.27 -7.50 -20.42
N ASN A 27 8.53 -8.31 -21.19
CA ASN A 27 8.53 -8.20 -22.64
C ASN A 27 7.97 -6.84 -23.11
N ASP A 28 6.86 -6.41 -22.53
CA ASP A 28 6.19 -5.16 -22.95
C ASP A 28 6.95 -3.90 -22.47
N LEU A 29 7.80 -4.02 -21.45
CA LEU A 29 8.64 -2.94 -20.92
C LEU A 29 10.11 -3.00 -21.38
N GLU A 30 10.46 -3.84 -22.36
CA GLU A 30 11.85 -4.00 -22.83
C GLU A 30 12.48 -2.69 -23.32
N LEU A 31 11.67 -1.79 -23.89
CA LEU A 31 12.11 -0.47 -24.38
C LEU A 31 12.07 0.63 -23.31
N ASN A 32 11.62 0.33 -22.09
CA ASN A 32 11.60 1.31 -21.00
C ASN A 32 13.04 1.66 -20.59
N PRO A 33 13.39 2.94 -20.39
CA PRO A 33 14.73 3.33 -19.95
C PRO A 33 15.21 2.67 -18.64
N LEU A 34 14.26 2.26 -17.77
CA LEU A 34 14.52 1.59 -16.51
C LEU A 34 14.42 0.06 -16.60
N PHE A 35 14.37 -0.52 -17.82
CA PHE A 35 14.12 -1.95 -18.01
C PHE A 35 15.07 -2.86 -17.21
N SER A 36 16.36 -2.54 -17.12
CA SER A 36 17.32 -3.34 -16.35
C SER A 36 17.01 -3.39 -14.85
N GLU A 37 16.54 -2.27 -14.29
CA GLU A 37 16.14 -2.17 -12.88
C GLU A 37 14.81 -2.87 -12.64
N ILE A 38 13.84 -2.69 -13.55
CA ILE A 38 12.54 -3.38 -13.55
C ILE A 38 12.77 -4.89 -13.57
N LYS A 39 13.63 -5.37 -14.48
CA LYS A 39 13.99 -6.79 -14.62
C LYS A 39 14.62 -7.33 -13.35
N THR A 40 15.54 -6.59 -12.74
CA THR A 40 16.17 -6.98 -11.46
C THR A 40 15.12 -7.09 -10.35
N CYS A 41 14.24 -6.09 -10.19
CA CYS A 41 13.20 -6.10 -9.17
C CYS A 41 12.23 -7.28 -9.33
N ILE A 42 11.76 -7.51 -10.56
CA ILE A 42 10.87 -8.64 -10.88
C ILE A 42 11.58 -9.98 -10.66
N SER A 43 12.85 -10.09 -11.06
CA SER A 43 13.63 -11.33 -10.86
C SER A 43 13.83 -11.62 -9.38
N ASN A 44 14.10 -10.59 -8.57
CA ASN A 44 14.22 -10.74 -7.12
C ASN A 44 12.90 -11.21 -6.50
N TYR A 45 11.76 -10.71 -6.99
CA TYR A 45 10.45 -11.17 -6.56
C TYR A 45 10.20 -12.65 -6.93
N ILE A 46 10.42 -13.03 -8.20
CA ILE A 46 10.21 -14.40 -8.68
C ILE A 46 11.10 -15.40 -7.91
N ASN A 47 12.33 -15.01 -7.62
CA ASN A 47 13.28 -15.84 -6.88
C ASN A 47 13.04 -15.86 -5.37
N PHE A 48 12.15 -15.00 -4.85
CA PHE A 48 11.84 -14.97 -3.43
C PHE A 48 10.93 -16.16 -3.09
N PRO A 49 11.31 -17.02 -2.13
CA PRO A 49 10.51 -18.18 -1.80
C PRO A 49 9.17 -17.74 -1.21
N GLU A 50 8.07 -18.06 -1.90
CA GLU A 50 6.73 -17.77 -1.39
C GLU A 50 6.51 -18.52 -0.06
N LYS A 51 6.14 -17.76 0.98
CA LYS A 51 5.76 -18.33 2.27
C LYS A 51 4.54 -19.24 2.09
N PRO A 52 4.55 -20.48 2.62
CA PRO A 52 3.37 -21.33 2.62
C PRO A 52 2.16 -20.62 3.25
N LEU A 53 0.96 -20.89 2.74
CA LEU A 53 -0.27 -20.26 3.23
C LEU A 53 -0.45 -20.42 4.74
N GLN A 54 -0.15 -21.60 5.29
CA GLN A 54 -0.24 -21.86 6.74
C GLN A 54 0.70 -20.97 7.56
N GLN A 55 1.87 -20.63 7.00
CA GLN A 55 2.79 -19.69 7.65
C GLN A 55 2.23 -18.27 7.62
N LYS A 56 1.71 -17.81 6.47
CA LYS A 56 1.05 -16.49 6.35
C LYS A 56 -0.12 -16.37 7.33
N ASP A 57 -0.95 -17.41 7.44
CA ASP A 57 -2.08 -17.46 8.36
C ASP A 57 -1.61 -17.37 9.84
N SER A 58 -0.57 -18.14 10.21
CA SER A 58 0.00 -18.11 11.56
C SER A 58 0.65 -16.76 11.89
N GLU A 59 1.35 -16.14 10.94
CA GLU A 59 1.92 -14.80 11.07
C GLU A 59 0.82 -13.75 11.29
N ALA A 60 -0.28 -13.82 10.55
CA ALA A 60 -1.43 -12.93 10.72
C ALA A 60 -2.08 -13.07 12.11
N GLU A 61 -2.32 -14.30 12.56
CA GLU A 61 -2.88 -14.55 13.90
C GLU A 61 -1.94 -14.08 15.02
N SER A 62 -0.63 -14.35 14.88
CA SER A 62 0.40 -13.91 15.81
C SER A 62 0.49 -12.38 15.88
N TRP A 63 0.45 -11.71 14.72
CA TRP A 63 0.47 -10.25 14.64
C TRP A 63 -0.78 -9.64 15.29
N LEU A 64 -1.98 -10.17 15.00
CA LEU A 64 -3.23 -9.72 15.61
C LEU A 64 -3.23 -9.95 17.13
N LYS A 65 -2.69 -11.08 17.60
CA LYS A 65 -2.50 -11.34 19.04
C LYS A 65 -1.57 -10.32 19.67
N TRP A 66 -0.45 -9.99 19.02
CA TRP A 66 0.43 -8.91 19.47
C TRP A 66 -0.32 -7.58 19.54
N ALA A 67 -1.06 -7.21 18.50
CA ALA A 67 -1.79 -5.94 18.44
C ALA A 67 -2.85 -5.80 19.54
N ARG A 68 -3.58 -6.87 19.87
CA ARG A 68 -4.56 -6.89 20.98
C ARG A 68 -3.94 -6.60 22.34
N ASN A 69 -2.66 -6.92 22.52
CA ASN A 69 -1.93 -6.71 23.77
C ASN A 69 -1.23 -5.35 23.84
N ARG A 70 -1.48 -4.44 22.87
CA ARG A 70 -0.88 -3.10 22.83
C ARG A 70 -1.94 -2.04 23.15
N GLN A 71 -1.70 -1.28 24.22
CA GLN A 71 -2.61 -0.23 24.68
C GLN A 71 -2.89 0.88 23.65
N HIS A 72 -1.94 1.10 22.74
CA HIS A 72 -2.01 2.16 21.72
C HIS A 72 -2.59 1.68 20.38
N LEU A 73 -3.00 0.41 20.27
CA LEU A 73 -3.58 -0.14 19.05
C LEU A 73 -5.05 -0.48 19.30
N LYS A 74 -5.88 -0.23 18.29
CA LYS A 74 -7.28 -0.62 18.28
C LYS A 74 -7.55 -1.48 17.06
N ILE A 75 -8.16 -2.63 17.30
CA ILE A 75 -8.69 -3.51 16.26
C ILE A 75 -10.18 -3.24 16.16
N ILE A 76 -10.64 -2.87 14.96
CA ILE A 76 -12.04 -2.63 14.65
C ILE A 76 -12.51 -3.80 13.78
N SER A 77 -13.51 -4.52 14.27
CA SER A 77 -14.13 -5.60 13.52
C SER A 77 -15.31 -5.07 12.70
N ALA A 78 -15.43 -5.53 11.47
CA ALA A 78 -16.53 -5.25 10.56
C ALA A 78 -17.00 -6.55 9.92
N GLU A 79 -18.29 -6.84 10.03
CA GLU A 79 -18.88 -7.97 9.30
C GLU A 79 -18.83 -7.71 7.80
N ILE A 80 -18.58 -8.76 7.03
CA ILE A 80 -18.63 -8.71 5.56
C ILE A 80 -20.07 -9.05 5.14
N PRO A 81 -20.76 -8.16 4.39
CA PRO A 81 -22.11 -8.43 3.92
C PRO A 81 -22.26 -9.73 3.14
N GLU A 82 -23.45 -10.34 3.24
CA GLU A 82 -23.78 -11.58 2.55
C GLU A 82 -23.60 -11.47 1.03
N GLY A 83 -23.20 -12.57 0.40
CA GLY A 83 -23.00 -12.68 -1.04
C GLY A 83 -21.65 -12.16 -1.56
N ILE A 84 -20.83 -11.51 -0.73
CA ILE A 84 -19.49 -11.06 -1.14
C ILE A 84 -18.51 -12.24 -1.12
N LEU A 85 -18.37 -12.91 0.03
CA LEU A 85 -17.53 -14.10 0.16
C LEU A 85 -18.18 -15.33 -0.51
N PRO A 86 -17.39 -16.26 -1.08
CA PRO A 86 -17.91 -17.52 -1.61
C PRO A 86 -18.67 -18.34 -0.58
N ASP A 87 -19.65 -19.12 -1.06
CA ASP A 87 -20.56 -19.95 -0.27
C ASP A 87 -21.31 -19.21 0.85
N ASN A 88 -21.40 -17.88 0.75
CA ASN A 88 -21.92 -17.02 1.81
C ASN A 88 -21.24 -17.27 3.16
N SER A 89 -19.94 -17.62 3.12
CA SER A 89 -19.17 -17.89 4.33
C SER A 89 -19.10 -16.62 5.19
N PRO A 90 -19.48 -16.68 6.49
CA PRO A 90 -19.34 -15.54 7.38
C PRO A 90 -17.87 -15.17 7.56
N GLY A 91 -17.60 -13.87 7.46
CA GLY A 91 -16.26 -13.33 7.63
C GLY A 91 -16.28 -11.91 8.16
N HIS A 92 -15.11 -11.47 8.61
CA HIS A 92 -14.89 -10.13 9.12
C HIS A 92 -13.66 -9.50 8.49
N LEU A 93 -13.73 -8.19 8.29
CA LEU A 93 -12.55 -7.35 8.18
C LEU A 93 -12.13 -6.85 9.55
N LEU A 94 -10.82 -6.90 9.82
CA LEU A 94 -10.21 -6.44 11.06
C LEU A 94 -9.25 -5.31 10.72
N ASP A 95 -9.74 -4.07 10.80
CA ASP A 95 -8.92 -2.88 10.62
C ASP A 95 -8.13 -2.59 11.89
N VAL A 96 -6.81 -2.42 11.77
CA VAL A 96 -5.93 -2.11 12.89
C VAL A 96 -5.33 -0.73 12.70
N ARG A 97 -5.46 0.11 13.73
CA ARG A 97 -4.94 1.47 13.73
C ARG A 97 -4.32 1.84 15.05
N VAL A 98 -3.39 2.78 15.00
CA VAL A 98 -2.96 3.51 16.19
C VAL A 98 -4.14 4.30 16.75
N PHE A 99 -4.35 4.18 18.05
CA PHE A 99 -5.43 4.82 18.77
C PHE A 99 -4.87 5.66 19.90
N THR A 100 -5.27 6.93 19.92
CA THR A 100 -5.01 7.87 20.98
C THR A 100 -6.34 8.40 21.53
N HIS A 101 -6.39 8.60 22.85
CA HIS A 101 -7.56 9.20 23.50
C HIS A 101 -7.59 10.73 23.32
N ARG A 102 -6.43 11.36 23.12
CA ARG A 102 -6.26 12.81 23.00
C ARG A 102 -5.08 13.12 22.07
N GLY A 103 -5.28 14.02 21.12
CA GLY A 103 -4.20 14.51 20.25
C GLY A 103 -3.92 13.65 19.01
N PRO A 104 -2.86 13.96 18.25
CA PRO A 104 -2.47 13.25 17.03
C PRO A 104 -1.81 11.89 17.32
N ASP A 105 -1.68 11.05 16.28
CA ASP A 105 -1.02 9.74 16.39
C ASP A 105 0.51 9.83 16.42
N ASP A 106 1.09 10.99 16.13
CA ASP A 106 2.55 11.21 16.00
C ASP A 106 3.33 10.89 17.28
N ASP A 107 2.85 11.35 18.44
CA ASP A 107 3.53 11.10 19.73
C ASP A 107 3.65 9.59 20.03
N ILE A 108 2.65 8.80 19.64
CA ILE A 108 2.70 7.36 19.81
C ILE A 108 3.76 6.77 18.89
N TYR A 109 3.79 7.16 17.61
CA TYR A 109 4.81 6.67 16.69
C TYR A 109 6.22 7.08 17.14
N ASP A 110 6.45 8.31 17.56
CA ASP A 110 7.79 8.79 17.96
C ASP A 110 8.37 8.02 19.15
N ASN A 111 7.51 7.63 20.09
CA ASN A 111 7.91 6.99 21.34
C ASN A 111 7.87 5.46 21.31
N ASN A 112 7.30 4.84 20.27
CA ASN A 112 7.13 3.38 20.20
C ASN A 112 7.73 2.81 18.90
N LYS A 113 9.00 2.38 18.95
CA LYS A 113 9.70 1.81 17.78
C LYS A 113 9.00 0.56 17.23
N ASP A 114 8.49 -0.32 18.10
CA ASP A 114 7.79 -1.53 17.67
C ASP A 114 6.50 -1.22 16.89
N ILE A 115 5.80 -0.13 17.24
CA ILE A 115 4.66 0.36 16.45
C ILE A 115 5.14 0.90 15.10
N ARG A 116 6.21 1.73 15.06
CA ARG A 116 6.79 2.21 13.78
C ARG A 116 7.20 1.06 12.87
N ASP A 117 7.81 0.02 13.43
CA ASP A 117 8.34 -1.10 12.67
C ASP A 117 7.24 -2.01 12.13
N LYS A 118 6.10 -2.14 12.82
CA LYS A 118 5.09 -3.18 12.53
C LYS A 118 3.76 -2.67 11.99
N VAL A 119 3.41 -1.42 12.27
CA VAL A 119 2.06 -0.88 12.00
C VAL A 119 2.10 0.07 10.82
N ALA A 120 1.41 -0.33 9.76
CA ALA A 120 1.09 0.51 8.62
C ALA A 120 -0.08 1.45 8.94
N ARG A 121 -0.14 2.61 8.26
CA ARG A 121 -1.33 3.48 8.27
C ARG A 121 -2.38 2.96 7.28
N GLY A 122 -2.89 1.77 7.57
CA GLY A 122 -3.75 0.99 6.70
C GLY A 122 -3.41 -0.49 6.86
N ASN A 123 -3.76 -1.07 8.01
CA ASN A 123 -3.64 -2.51 8.23
C ASN A 123 -5.04 -3.12 8.25
N CYS A 124 -5.31 -4.04 7.33
CA CYS A 124 -6.56 -4.77 7.29
C CYS A 124 -6.33 -6.27 7.16
N PHE A 125 -7.08 -7.05 7.93
CA PHE A 125 -7.05 -8.51 7.89
C PHE A 125 -8.43 -9.05 7.54
N LEU A 126 -8.45 -10.08 6.69
CA LEU A 126 -9.64 -10.87 6.41
C LEU A 126 -9.63 -12.11 7.29
N SER A 127 -10.70 -12.30 8.08
CA SER A 127 -10.92 -13.50 8.89
C SER A 127 -12.21 -14.19 8.43
N ILE A 128 -12.08 -15.40 7.87
CA ILE A 128 -13.21 -16.26 7.46
C ILE A 128 -13.38 -17.37 8.51
N HIS A 129 -14.59 -17.54 9.02
CA HIS A 129 -14.83 -18.37 10.21
C HIS A 129 -15.25 -19.81 9.92
N SER A 130 -15.75 -20.10 8.71
CA SER A 130 -16.22 -21.42 8.31
C SER A 130 -15.90 -21.73 6.85
N GLY A 131 -16.20 -22.96 6.43
CA GLY A 131 -15.93 -23.45 5.07
C GLY A 131 -14.48 -23.84 4.83
N GLU A 132 -14.17 -24.25 3.60
CA GLU A 132 -12.82 -24.65 3.17
C GLU A 132 -11.82 -23.48 3.20
N ASN A 133 -12.34 -22.27 3.12
CA ASN A 133 -11.58 -21.02 3.13
C ASN A 133 -11.40 -20.42 4.54
N ARG A 134 -11.77 -21.14 5.60
CA ARG A 134 -11.57 -20.68 6.99
C ARG A 134 -10.09 -20.38 7.28
N ARG A 135 -9.75 -19.11 7.47
CA ARG A 135 -8.41 -18.63 7.84
C ARG A 135 -8.41 -17.13 8.17
N THR A 136 -7.29 -16.64 8.69
CA THR A 136 -7.05 -15.21 8.88
C THR A 136 -5.79 -14.79 8.13
N ARG A 137 -5.87 -13.75 7.31
CA ARG A 137 -4.72 -13.22 6.54
C ARG A 137 -4.71 -11.70 6.47
N CYS A 138 -3.53 -11.11 6.36
CA CYS A 138 -3.41 -9.70 6.02
C CYS A 138 -3.78 -9.49 4.55
N VAL A 139 -4.70 -8.56 4.29
CA VAL A 139 -5.15 -8.22 2.93
C VAL A 139 -4.73 -6.81 2.52
N ILE A 140 -4.56 -5.90 3.49
CA ILE A 140 -4.01 -4.57 3.25
C ILE A 140 -2.90 -4.33 4.26
N TYR A 141 -1.72 -4.00 3.76
CA TYR A 141 -0.57 -3.50 4.51
C TYR A 141 -0.05 -2.26 3.80
N ALA A 142 -0.51 -1.09 4.23
CA ALA A 142 -0.16 0.18 3.60
C ALA A 142 1.28 0.64 3.93
N LEU A 143 1.63 1.87 3.56
CA LEU A 143 2.87 2.48 4.04
C LEU A 143 2.85 2.65 5.57
N LYS A 144 4.01 2.37 6.20
CA LYS A 144 4.26 2.74 7.60
C LYS A 144 4.26 4.25 7.74
N LYS A 145 4.03 4.75 8.97
CA LYS A 145 4.13 6.19 9.24
C LYS A 145 5.52 6.68 8.83
N PHE A 146 5.54 7.83 8.17
CA PHE A 146 6.72 8.66 8.00
C PHE A 146 6.33 10.11 8.35
N THR A 147 7.32 10.98 8.49
CA THR A 147 7.16 12.35 9.00
C THR A 147 8.11 13.26 8.24
N GLY A 148 7.91 14.58 8.38
CA GLY A 148 8.76 15.57 7.76
C GLY A 148 9.75 16.20 8.74
N GLY A 149 10.47 17.21 8.27
CA GLY A 149 11.23 18.10 9.16
C GLY A 149 10.32 19.07 9.91
N LEU A 150 10.94 20.02 10.61
CA LEU A 150 10.25 21.11 11.28
C LEU A 150 9.42 21.92 10.25
N GLY A 151 8.13 22.14 10.57
CA GLY A 151 7.18 22.82 9.69
C GLY A 151 6.62 21.98 8.53
N ASP A 152 6.88 20.67 8.47
CA ASP A 152 6.27 19.75 7.49
C ASP A 152 5.08 18.93 8.04
N ASP A 153 4.94 18.91 9.37
CA ASP A 153 3.79 18.36 10.08
C ASP A 153 2.98 19.50 10.68
N ASP A 154 1.67 19.47 10.46
CA ASP A 154 0.75 20.59 10.77
C ASP A 154 0.76 20.93 12.28
N ASP A 155 1.13 19.98 13.13
CA ASP A 155 1.17 20.11 14.59
C ASP A 155 2.58 20.35 15.17
N ARG A 156 3.65 20.39 14.35
CA ARG A 156 5.04 20.55 14.83
C ARG A 156 5.64 21.91 14.51
N THR A 157 5.46 22.86 15.45
CA THR A 157 6.00 24.22 15.37
C THR A 157 7.30 24.43 16.16
N SER A 158 7.71 23.47 16.99
CA SER A 158 8.97 23.49 17.73
C SER A 158 9.53 22.07 17.92
N GLY A 159 10.85 21.94 18.09
CA GLY A 159 11.51 20.64 18.29
C GLY A 159 12.73 20.40 17.40
N ASP A 160 13.17 19.14 17.34
CA ASP A 160 14.31 18.68 16.54
C ASP A 160 13.89 18.41 15.09
N ASP A 161 14.55 19.09 14.15
CA ASP A 161 14.38 18.94 12.70
C ASP A 161 14.77 17.54 12.19
N PHE A 162 15.40 16.72 13.03
CA PHE A 162 15.86 15.37 12.67
C PHE A 162 14.96 14.23 13.17
N THR A 163 13.78 14.52 13.74
CA THR A 163 12.86 13.48 14.24
C THR A 163 12.49 12.43 13.18
N TRP A 164 12.40 12.82 11.91
CA TRP A 164 12.13 11.94 10.77
C TRP A 164 13.16 10.82 10.59
N LYS A 165 14.41 11.01 11.01
CA LYS A 165 15.45 9.98 10.93
C LYS A 165 15.10 8.73 11.75
N LYS A 166 14.26 8.84 12.79
CA LYS A 166 13.78 7.71 13.61
C LYS A 166 12.89 6.72 12.84
N TYR A 167 12.43 7.12 11.66
CA TYR A 167 11.56 6.32 10.79
C TYR A 167 12.35 5.59 9.69
N PHE A 168 13.67 5.80 9.65
CA PHE A 168 14.54 5.05 8.75
C PHE A 168 14.89 3.71 9.37
N ASN A 169 14.95 2.66 8.55
CA ASN A 169 15.41 1.33 8.99
C ASN A 169 16.94 1.16 8.85
N LYS A 170 17.61 2.04 8.08
CA LYS A 170 19.07 2.13 7.96
C LYS A 170 19.53 3.60 8.10
N PRO A 171 20.79 3.85 8.52
CA PRO A 171 21.35 5.20 8.55
C PRO A 171 21.29 5.92 7.18
N LEU A 172 21.22 7.26 7.21
CA LEU A 172 21.08 8.09 6.01
C LEU A 172 22.27 7.99 5.05
N ASP A 173 23.47 7.75 5.57
CA ASP A 173 24.71 7.56 4.80
C ASP A 173 24.74 6.22 4.03
N ALA A 174 23.81 5.31 4.31
CA ALA A 174 23.59 4.12 3.49
C ALA A 174 22.81 4.42 2.20
N ALA A 175 22.24 5.62 2.05
CA ALA A 175 21.54 6.01 0.83
C ALA A 175 22.54 6.16 -0.34
N SER A 176 22.17 5.62 -1.50
CA SER A 176 22.90 5.72 -2.76
C SER A 176 22.21 6.68 -3.75
N SER A 177 20.88 6.78 -3.66
CA SER A 177 20.04 7.62 -4.53
C SER A 177 18.74 7.99 -3.82
N ILE A 178 18.02 8.96 -4.38
CA ILE A 178 16.74 9.42 -3.86
C ILE A 178 15.73 9.50 -5.00
N VAL A 179 14.55 8.92 -4.78
CA VAL A 179 13.39 9.08 -5.66
C VAL A 179 12.47 10.11 -5.03
N ALA A 180 12.26 11.24 -5.71
CA ALA A 180 11.37 12.29 -5.26
C ALA A 180 10.04 12.17 -6.02
N THR A 181 8.93 11.95 -5.31
CA THR A 181 7.59 11.91 -5.93
C THR A 181 6.78 13.13 -5.54
N ARG A 182 5.88 13.58 -6.42
CA ARG A 182 4.89 14.60 -6.05
C ARG A 182 4.02 14.09 -4.91
N LYS A 183 3.90 14.89 -3.84
CA LYS A 183 2.98 14.61 -2.76
C LYS A 183 1.60 15.07 -3.20
N ALA A 184 0.83 14.16 -3.80
CA ALA A 184 -0.58 14.38 -4.09
C ALA A 184 -1.33 14.81 -2.81
N ASN A 185 -2.26 15.75 -2.95
CA ASN A 185 -2.91 16.45 -1.84
C ASN A 185 -4.36 15.98 -1.66
N GLY A 186 -4.55 14.72 -1.27
CA GLY A 186 -5.87 14.11 -1.14
C GLY A 186 -6.00 13.28 0.12
N GLU A 187 -6.78 12.21 0.01
CA GLU A 187 -6.95 11.23 1.08
C GLU A 187 -6.22 9.93 0.73
N ALA A 188 -5.72 9.22 1.74
CA ALA A 188 -5.06 7.93 1.53
C ALA A 188 -6.08 6.89 1.05
N ALA A 189 -5.74 6.18 -0.04
CA ALA A 189 -6.53 5.12 -0.63
C ALA A 189 -5.69 3.86 -0.83
N HIS A 190 -6.29 2.70 -0.58
CA HIS A 190 -5.63 1.40 -0.70
C HIS A 190 -6.45 0.45 -1.56
N LEU A 191 -5.76 -0.43 -2.28
CA LEU A 191 -6.35 -1.51 -3.05
C LEU A 191 -5.49 -2.76 -2.94
N SER A 192 -6.11 -3.90 -2.72
CA SER A 192 -5.53 -5.21 -2.97
C SER A 192 -6.57 -6.12 -3.60
N CYS A 193 -6.12 -7.24 -4.13
CA CYS A 193 -6.99 -8.26 -4.69
C CYS A 193 -6.54 -9.63 -4.21
N LEU A 194 -7.51 -10.50 -3.97
CA LEU A 194 -7.29 -11.88 -3.58
C LEU A 194 -8.22 -12.77 -4.40
N LYS A 195 -7.79 -14.01 -4.65
CA LYS A 195 -8.58 -15.02 -5.34
C LYS A 195 -9.10 -16.05 -4.33
N ILE A 196 -10.41 -16.27 -4.27
CA ILE A 196 -11.06 -17.33 -3.48
C ILE A 196 -12.03 -18.06 -4.40
N ASP A 197 -11.90 -19.38 -4.48
CA ASP A 197 -12.74 -20.24 -5.33
C ASP A 197 -12.85 -19.71 -6.78
N ASP A 198 -11.68 -19.36 -7.33
CA ASP A 198 -11.49 -18.75 -8.65
C ASP A 198 -12.14 -17.39 -8.89
N GLN A 199 -12.73 -16.77 -7.87
CA GLN A 199 -13.29 -15.43 -7.93
C GLN A 199 -12.32 -14.39 -7.38
N TYR A 200 -12.15 -13.29 -8.12
CA TYR A 200 -11.47 -12.10 -7.62
C TYR A 200 -12.35 -11.41 -6.58
N ILE A 201 -11.78 -11.17 -5.41
CA ILE A 201 -12.38 -10.34 -4.37
C ILE A 201 -11.44 -9.17 -4.15
N ILE A 202 -11.98 -7.97 -4.24
CA ILE A 202 -11.24 -6.73 -4.12
C ILE A 202 -11.38 -6.24 -2.69
N CYS A 203 -10.27 -5.85 -2.07
CA CYS A 203 -10.25 -5.11 -0.82
C CYS A 203 -9.79 -3.68 -1.11
N ALA A 204 -10.62 -2.69 -0.81
CA ALA A 204 -10.22 -1.29 -0.97
C ALA A 204 -10.76 -0.42 0.15
N GLY A 205 -10.15 0.74 0.37
CA GLY A 205 -10.60 1.65 1.40
C GLY A 205 -9.63 2.75 1.73
N SER A 206 -9.96 3.45 2.81
CA SER A 206 -9.21 4.59 3.33
C SER A 206 -8.12 4.16 4.32
N LYS A 207 -7.41 5.14 4.90
CA LYS A 207 -6.45 4.92 6.00
C LYS A 207 -6.92 3.95 7.10
N ASN A 208 -8.19 3.99 7.49
CA ASN A 208 -8.66 3.34 8.73
C ASN A 208 -9.83 2.37 8.54
N VAL A 209 -10.43 2.30 7.34
CA VAL A 209 -11.65 1.54 7.08
C VAL A 209 -11.57 0.99 5.67
N HIS A 210 -11.74 -0.32 5.52
CA HIS A 210 -11.72 -1.03 4.25
C HIS A 210 -12.99 -1.85 4.03
N LEU A 211 -13.28 -2.14 2.77
CA LEU A 211 -14.43 -2.90 2.29
C LEU A 211 -13.94 -4.07 1.43
N LEU A 212 -14.71 -5.16 1.39
CA LEU A 212 -14.54 -6.22 0.40
C LEU A 212 -15.70 -6.15 -0.59
N PHE A 213 -15.41 -6.36 -1.87
CA PHE A 213 -16.43 -6.35 -2.93
C PHE A 213 -15.97 -7.12 -4.16
N LYS A 214 -16.93 -7.60 -4.95
CA LYS A 214 -16.67 -8.20 -6.27
C LYS A 214 -17.17 -7.32 -7.42
N ASN A 215 -18.11 -6.43 -7.12
CA ASN A 215 -18.75 -5.52 -8.05
C ASN A 215 -19.16 -4.22 -7.34
N LYS A 216 -19.71 -3.28 -8.11
CA LYS A 216 -20.15 -1.97 -7.59
C LYS A 216 -21.29 -2.12 -6.59
N GLU A 217 -22.20 -3.06 -6.81
CA GLU A 217 -23.37 -3.30 -5.97
C GLU A 217 -22.98 -3.73 -4.55
N ASP A 218 -21.93 -4.55 -4.41
CA ASP A 218 -21.40 -4.97 -3.11
C ASP A 218 -20.96 -3.79 -2.24
N VAL A 219 -20.40 -2.71 -2.83
CA VAL A 219 -19.99 -1.51 -2.09
C VAL A 219 -21.20 -0.83 -1.42
N THR A 220 -22.36 -0.86 -2.07
CA THR A 220 -23.59 -0.24 -1.56
C THR A 220 -24.17 -0.93 -0.32
N LYS A 221 -23.78 -2.19 -0.07
CA LYS A 221 -24.22 -2.96 1.11
C LYS A 221 -23.66 -2.41 2.43
N TYR A 222 -22.58 -1.62 2.37
CA TYR A 222 -21.96 -1.00 3.54
C TYR A 222 -22.64 0.33 3.91
N VAL A 223 -23.79 0.26 4.58
CA VAL A 223 -24.64 1.44 4.80
C VAL A 223 -24.25 2.34 5.98
N GLU A 224 -23.48 1.82 6.94
CA GLU A 224 -23.16 2.56 8.16
C GLU A 224 -22.30 3.82 7.88
N PRO A 225 -22.51 4.93 8.62
CA PRO A 225 -21.77 6.18 8.39
C PRO A 225 -20.24 6.05 8.44
N ARG A 226 -19.72 5.07 9.20
CA ARG A 226 -18.28 4.82 9.32
C ARG A 226 -17.61 4.46 7.98
N TYR A 227 -18.38 3.94 7.02
CA TYR A 227 -17.85 3.52 5.72
C TYR A 227 -17.86 4.64 4.67
N LYS A 228 -18.29 5.87 5.00
CA LYS A 228 -18.45 6.96 4.01
C LYS A 228 -17.23 7.11 3.09
N ILE A 229 -16.06 7.39 3.67
CA ILE A 229 -14.82 7.60 2.91
C ILE A 229 -14.35 6.30 2.22
N ALA A 230 -14.49 5.15 2.90
CA ALA A 230 -14.10 3.87 2.32
C ALA A 230 -14.95 3.49 1.09
N ARG A 231 -16.25 3.84 1.09
CA ARG A 231 -17.13 3.68 -0.08
C ARG A 231 -16.72 4.60 -1.22
N GLU A 232 -16.47 5.88 -0.95
CA GLU A 232 -15.98 6.83 -1.97
C GLU A 232 -14.70 6.31 -2.65
N VAL A 233 -13.74 5.81 -1.85
CA VAL A 233 -12.53 5.16 -2.37
C VAL A 233 -12.86 3.92 -3.20
N SER A 234 -13.72 3.03 -2.69
CA SER A 234 -14.02 1.75 -3.33
C SER A 234 -14.79 1.92 -4.65
N GLU A 235 -15.71 2.90 -4.71
CA GLU A 235 -16.41 3.30 -5.93
C GLU A 235 -15.43 3.87 -6.96
N THR A 236 -14.52 4.75 -6.53
CA THR A 236 -13.49 5.32 -7.40
C THR A 236 -12.53 4.25 -7.94
N VAL A 237 -12.15 3.29 -7.09
CA VAL A 237 -11.35 2.11 -7.49
C VAL A 237 -12.10 1.30 -8.54
N TRP A 238 -13.38 0.99 -8.31
CA TRP A 238 -14.17 0.22 -9.27
C TRP A 238 -14.30 0.95 -10.61
N GLU A 239 -14.55 2.25 -10.60
CA GLU A 239 -14.62 3.06 -11.82
C GLU A 239 -13.29 3.09 -12.57
N ALA A 240 -12.16 3.22 -11.87
CA ALA A 240 -10.84 3.14 -12.50
C ALA A 240 -10.58 1.78 -13.15
N LEU A 241 -11.01 0.68 -12.50
CA LEU A 241 -10.91 -0.68 -13.05
C LEU A 241 -11.78 -0.87 -14.30
N GLU A 242 -12.96 -0.27 -14.36
CA GLU A 242 -13.81 -0.31 -15.56
C GLU A 242 -13.23 0.54 -16.70
N ASP A 243 -12.75 1.76 -16.38
CA ASP A 243 -12.23 2.69 -17.37
C ASP A 243 -10.96 2.19 -18.10
N MET A 244 -10.13 1.37 -17.44
CA MET A 244 -8.91 0.83 -18.05
C MET A 244 -9.15 -0.31 -19.06
N GLY A 245 -10.38 -0.82 -19.14
CA GLY A 245 -10.77 -1.94 -20.00
C GLY A 245 -10.39 -3.32 -19.44
N GLU A 246 -11.09 -4.34 -19.93
CA GLU A 246 -11.07 -5.70 -19.36
C GLU A 246 -9.67 -6.34 -19.33
N GLU A 247 -8.86 -6.18 -20.38
CA GLU A 247 -7.52 -6.79 -20.42
C GLU A 247 -6.60 -6.22 -19.32
N LYS A 248 -6.55 -4.89 -19.17
CA LYS A 248 -5.71 -4.22 -18.16
C LYS A 248 -6.24 -4.48 -16.76
N LYS A 249 -7.56 -4.46 -16.58
CA LYS A 249 -8.24 -4.83 -15.34
C LYS A 249 -7.82 -6.23 -14.88
N ASN A 250 -7.98 -7.24 -15.74
CA ASN A 250 -7.63 -8.62 -15.41
C ASN A 250 -6.14 -8.76 -15.09
N ARG A 251 -5.28 -8.11 -15.87
CA ARG A 251 -3.83 -8.09 -15.65
C ARG A 251 -3.46 -7.48 -14.29
N LEU A 252 -4.07 -6.37 -13.90
CA LEU A 252 -3.85 -5.73 -12.60
C LEU A 252 -4.35 -6.61 -11.44
N LEU A 253 -5.55 -7.18 -11.55
CA LEU A 253 -6.12 -8.05 -10.51
C LEU A 253 -5.29 -9.32 -10.33
N GLU A 254 -4.82 -9.90 -11.44
CA GLU A 254 -3.91 -11.05 -11.44
C GLU A 254 -2.56 -10.69 -10.81
N PHE A 255 -1.97 -9.56 -11.19
CA PHE A 255 -0.74 -9.05 -10.58
C PHE A 255 -0.90 -8.90 -9.05
N LEU A 256 -1.97 -8.25 -8.59
CA LEU A 256 -2.25 -8.08 -7.16
C LEU A 256 -2.44 -9.41 -6.42
N CYS A 257 -3.16 -10.37 -7.03
CA CYS A 257 -3.37 -11.70 -6.44
C CYS A 257 -2.09 -12.52 -6.35
N VAL A 258 -1.25 -12.49 -7.38
CA VAL A 258 0.03 -13.22 -7.40
C VAL A 258 1.00 -12.61 -6.40
N THR A 259 1.02 -11.27 -6.32
CA THR A 259 2.00 -10.54 -5.51
C THR A 259 1.67 -10.45 -4.03
N ASP A 260 0.38 -10.60 -3.67
CA ASP A 260 -0.16 -10.19 -2.37
C ASP A 260 0.21 -8.73 -2.02
N TYR A 261 0.35 -7.87 -3.03
CA TYR A 261 0.68 -6.47 -2.82
C TYR A 261 -0.56 -5.65 -2.47
N THR A 262 -0.31 -4.61 -1.68
CA THR A 262 -1.20 -3.47 -1.50
C THR A 262 -0.74 -2.37 -2.43
N ALA A 263 -1.63 -1.91 -3.29
CA ALA A 263 -1.49 -0.73 -4.10
C ALA A 263 -1.81 0.51 -3.25
N ILE A 264 -0.89 1.46 -3.17
CA ILE A 264 -1.03 2.69 -2.38
C ILE A 264 -1.35 3.85 -3.30
N PHE A 265 -2.41 4.58 -2.99
CA PHE A 265 -2.89 5.72 -3.75
C PHE A 265 -3.13 6.91 -2.86
N GLU A 266 -3.12 8.08 -3.48
CA GLU A 266 -3.89 9.23 -3.00
C GLU A 266 -5.16 9.36 -3.85
N ILE A 267 -6.33 9.56 -3.23
CA ILE A 267 -7.55 9.93 -3.94
C ILE A 267 -7.70 11.45 -3.92
N LEU A 268 -7.75 12.05 -5.11
CA LEU A 268 -8.02 13.47 -5.31
C LEU A 268 -9.52 13.63 -5.56
N HIS A 269 -10.23 14.31 -4.67
CA HIS A 269 -11.68 14.45 -4.75
C HIS A 269 -12.05 15.93 -4.97
N PRO A 270 -12.78 16.28 -6.05
CA PRO A 270 -13.12 17.68 -6.35
C PRO A 270 -13.92 18.36 -5.23
N ASP A 271 -14.79 17.60 -4.55
CA ASP A 271 -15.60 18.14 -3.45
C ASP A 271 -14.89 18.17 -2.08
N HIS A 272 -13.74 17.50 -1.94
CA HIS A 272 -12.96 17.46 -0.69
C HIS A 272 -11.57 18.03 -0.94
N GLN A 273 -11.52 19.32 -1.26
CA GLN A 273 -10.27 20.02 -1.50
C GLN A 273 -9.53 20.27 -0.17
N HIS A 274 -8.24 19.96 -0.16
CA HIS A 274 -7.35 20.33 0.94
C HIS A 274 -6.69 21.69 0.65
N VAL A 275 -5.53 21.70 0.01
CA VAL A 275 -4.71 22.89 -0.29
C VAL A 275 -4.64 23.15 -1.80
N GLU A 276 -4.40 22.11 -2.60
CA GLU A 276 -4.34 22.19 -4.07
C GLU A 276 -5.72 22.36 -4.70
N GLU A 277 -5.81 23.05 -5.84
CA GLU A 277 -7.09 23.27 -6.54
C GLU A 277 -7.48 22.10 -7.44
N PHE A 278 -8.64 21.49 -7.17
CA PHE A 278 -9.17 20.35 -7.92
C PHE A 278 -10.40 20.68 -8.78
N THR A 279 -10.70 21.96 -8.99
CA THR A 279 -11.86 22.42 -9.79
C THR A 279 -11.84 21.93 -11.25
N HIS A 280 -10.67 21.55 -11.75
CA HIS A 280 -10.49 20.96 -13.08
C HIS A 280 -10.88 19.47 -13.15
N LEU A 281 -11.02 18.79 -12.01
CA LEU A 281 -11.43 17.39 -11.95
C LEU A 281 -12.95 17.27 -12.04
N LYS A 282 -13.43 16.45 -12.97
CA LYS A 282 -14.87 16.16 -13.15
C LYS A 282 -15.39 15.05 -12.24
N LYS A 283 -14.47 14.23 -11.74
CA LYS A 283 -14.73 13.08 -10.86
C LYS A 283 -13.48 12.80 -10.01
N PRO A 284 -13.60 12.03 -8.92
CA PRO A 284 -12.44 11.65 -8.13
C PRO A 284 -11.39 10.92 -8.97
N LEU A 285 -10.12 11.12 -8.65
CA LEU A 285 -8.98 10.54 -9.36
C LEU A 285 -8.06 9.82 -8.38
N LEU A 286 -7.70 8.58 -8.69
CA LEU A 286 -6.66 7.85 -7.98
C LEU A 286 -5.29 8.15 -8.58
N GLN A 287 -4.33 8.49 -7.72
CA GLN A 287 -2.92 8.61 -8.09
C GLN A 287 -2.10 7.57 -7.34
N PHE A 288 -1.65 6.56 -8.08
CA PHE A 288 -0.80 5.50 -7.56
C PHE A 288 0.56 6.06 -7.13
N ILE A 289 1.04 5.59 -5.98
CA ILE A 289 2.29 6.00 -5.35
C ILE A 289 3.31 4.86 -5.38
N THR A 290 2.98 3.71 -4.78
CA THR A 290 3.89 2.57 -4.66
C THR A 290 3.16 1.27 -4.28
N TRP A 291 3.88 0.15 -4.30
CA TRP A 291 3.44 -1.15 -3.80
C TRP A 291 3.99 -1.42 -2.40
N CYS A 292 3.17 -2.00 -1.52
CA CYS A 292 3.58 -2.50 -0.21
C CYS A 292 3.27 -4.00 -0.07
N SER A 293 4.13 -4.74 0.62
CA SER A 293 3.97 -6.18 0.79
C SER A 293 3.23 -6.46 2.08
N ASN A 294 2.43 -7.51 2.08
CA ASN A 294 1.73 -7.97 3.27
C ASN A 294 2.66 -8.78 4.23
N ASP A 295 3.98 -8.50 4.22
CA ASP A 295 4.92 -9.17 5.12
C ASP A 295 4.87 -8.56 6.53
N LEU A 296 4.30 -9.32 7.46
CA LEU A 296 4.06 -8.89 8.84
C LEU A 296 5.29 -9.03 9.74
N VAL A 297 6.34 -9.71 9.27
CA VAL A 297 7.55 -10.00 10.03
C VAL A 297 8.75 -9.36 9.32
N PRO A 298 8.93 -8.03 9.48
CA PRO A 298 10.04 -7.35 8.83
C PRO A 298 11.38 -7.90 9.33
N THR A 299 12.29 -8.16 8.40
CA THR A 299 13.71 -8.44 8.69
C THR A 299 14.50 -7.13 8.78
N GLU A 300 15.72 -7.16 9.31
CA GLU A 300 16.60 -5.98 9.33
C GLU A 300 16.95 -5.48 7.92
N SER A 301 16.88 -6.37 6.92
CA SER A 301 17.06 -6.06 5.50
C SER A 301 15.77 -5.64 4.79
N SER A 302 14.62 -5.61 5.48
CA SER A 302 13.34 -5.33 4.83
C SER A 302 13.26 -3.89 4.31
N SER A 303 12.92 -3.73 3.04
CA SER A 303 12.61 -2.42 2.48
C SER A 303 11.27 -1.89 3.04
N LEU A 304 11.14 -0.56 3.14
CA LEU A 304 9.89 0.09 3.55
C LEU A 304 8.80 0.05 2.47
N CYS A 305 9.15 -0.26 1.22
CA CYS A 305 8.24 -0.50 0.10
C CYS A 305 8.56 -1.87 -0.52
N SER A 306 7.63 -2.47 -1.26
CA SER A 306 7.92 -3.74 -1.96
C SER A 306 8.92 -3.58 -3.09
N MET A 307 8.88 -2.41 -3.74
CA MET A 307 9.72 -2.03 -4.85
C MET A 307 10.07 -0.54 -4.72
N PRO A 308 11.20 -0.10 -5.29
CA PRO A 308 11.48 1.32 -5.46
C PRO A 308 10.32 2.07 -6.12
N PRO A 309 9.93 3.28 -5.68
CA PRO A 309 8.76 3.96 -6.23
C PRO A 309 8.84 4.22 -7.73
N HIS A 310 10.01 4.56 -8.28
CA HIS A 310 10.16 4.78 -9.74
C HIS A 310 9.85 3.51 -10.53
N ILE A 311 10.32 2.35 -10.06
CA ILE A 311 10.02 1.04 -10.64
C ILE A 311 8.54 0.67 -10.45
N SER A 312 8.01 0.88 -9.24
CA SER A 312 6.59 0.67 -8.93
C SER A 312 5.68 1.45 -9.88
N ILE A 313 6.02 2.72 -10.13
CA ILE A 313 5.27 3.64 -10.99
C ILE A 313 5.30 3.18 -12.45
N GLU A 314 6.44 2.77 -13.00
CA GLU A 314 6.52 2.26 -14.37
C GLU A 314 5.66 0.99 -14.55
N ILE A 315 5.72 0.06 -13.59
CA ILE A 315 4.87 -1.14 -13.60
C ILE A 315 3.39 -0.76 -13.49
N ALA A 316 3.04 0.18 -12.60
CA ALA A 316 1.67 0.63 -12.42
C ALA A 316 1.09 1.29 -13.69
N ARG A 317 1.87 2.13 -14.37
CA ARG A 317 1.49 2.73 -15.67
C ARG A 317 1.19 1.65 -16.71
N TYR A 318 2.05 0.64 -16.79
CA TYR A 318 1.84 -0.50 -17.68
C TYR A 318 0.57 -1.29 -17.34
N LEU A 319 0.27 -1.47 -16.06
CA LEU A 319 -0.96 -2.10 -15.57
C LEU A 319 -2.21 -1.22 -15.74
N GLY A 320 -2.08 0.01 -16.24
CA GLY A 320 -3.19 0.90 -16.54
C GLY A 320 -3.57 1.88 -15.42
N LEU A 321 -2.77 1.98 -14.36
CA LEU A 321 -3.01 2.92 -13.27
C LEU A 321 -2.51 4.32 -13.62
N SER A 322 -3.27 5.33 -13.19
CA SER A 322 -2.79 6.71 -13.10
C SER A 322 -1.81 6.83 -11.93
N THR A 323 -0.69 7.52 -12.12
CA THR A 323 0.44 7.53 -11.17
C THR A 323 0.89 8.95 -10.87
N VAL A 324 1.49 9.15 -9.69
CA VAL A 324 2.27 10.36 -9.42
C VAL A 324 3.48 10.47 -10.37
N GLN A 325 4.00 11.69 -10.50
CA GLN A 325 5.28 11.94 -11.18
C GLN A 325 6.44 11.72 -10.21
N TYR A 326 7.61 11.39 -10.75
CA TYR A 326 8.83 11.22 -9.97
C TYR A 326 10.05 11.78 -10.70
N ASP A 327 11.05 12.17 -9.91
CA ASP A 327 12.42 12.48 -10.32
C ASP A 327 13.39 11.57 -9.54
N ILE A 328 14.55 11.27 -10.12
CA ILE A 328 15.65 10.57 -9.42
C ILE A 328 16.80 11.56 -9.28
N ILE A 329 17.30 11.74 -8.05
CA ILE A 329 18.39 12.66 -7.74
C ILE A 329 19.52 11.95 -6.98
N GLY A 330 20.72 12.52 -7.04
CA GLY A 330 21.85 12.07 -6.22
C GLY A 330 21.67 12.47 -4.76
N VAL A 331 22.30 11.72 -3.85
CA VAL A 331 22.28 12.03 -2.41
C VAL A 331 22.87 13.41 -2.12
N SER A 332 23.86 13.86 -2.92
CA SER A 332 24.43 15.20 -2.82
C SER A 332 23.44 16.32 -3.12
N ASP A 333 22.34 16.03 -3.82
CA ASP A 333 21.36 17.02 -4.27
C ASP A 333 20.15 17.12 -3.33
N VAL A 334 20.14 16.36 -2.22
CA VAL A 334 19.01 16.32 -1.29
C VAL A 334 18.70 17.68 -0.66
N ASP A 335 19.72 18.39 -0.15
CA ASP A 335 19.55 19.69 0.50
C ASP A 335 19.13 20.79 -0.50
N PRO A 336 19.75 20.89 -1.70
CA PRO A 336 19.24 21.73 -2.78
C PRO A 336 17.79 21.42 -3.15
N ARG A 337 17.43 20.13 -3.31
CA ARG A 337 16.06 19.73 -3.66
C ARG A 337 15.07 20.10 -2.57
N MET A 338 15.37 19.86 -1.30
CA MET A 338 14.51 20.25 -0.17
C MET A 338 14.28 21.76 -0.12
N SER A 339 15.32 22.54 -0.41
CA SER A 339 15.23 24.00 -0.50
C SER A 339 14.36 24.45 -1.67
N GLN A 340 14.50 23.79 -2.83
CA GLN A 340 13.65 24.03 -4.01
C GLN A 340 12.18 23.70 -3.72
N ILE A 341 11.89 22.57 -3.07
CA ILE A 341 10.54 22.18 -2.69
C ILE A 341 9.89 23.23 -1.79
N ARG A 342 10.62 23.75 -0.80
CA ARG A 342 10.11 24.81 0.09
C ARG A 342 9.69 26.08 -0.65
N GLN A 343 10.35 26.39 -1.76
CA GLN A 343 10.05 27.55 -2.61
C GLN A 343 8.99 27.26 -3.68
N GLY A 344 8.49 26.02 -3.76
CA GLY A 344 7.44 25.63 -4.68
C GLY A 344 6.11 26.34 -4.40
N TYR A 345 5.25 26.39 -5.41
CA TYR A 345 3.93 27.02 -5.35
C TYR A 345 2.91 26.19 -6.14
N GLY A 346 1.68 26.10 -5.63
CA GLY A 346 0.57 25.42 -6.29
C GLY A 346 0.58 23.90 -6.20
N TYR A 347 1.39 23.34 -5.30
CA TYR A 347 1.40 21.92 -4.95
C TYR A 347 1.80 21.76 -3.48
N GLU A 348 1.38 20.70 -2.79
CA GLU A 348 1.63 20.54 -1.34
C GLU A 348 3.11 20.29 -1.02
N GLY A 349 3.79 19.53 -1.87
CA GLY A 349 5.20 19.18 -1.66
C GLY A 349 5.62 17.91 -2.39
N GLU A 350 6.63 17.25 -1.83
CA GLU A 350 7.17 16.00 -2.34
C GLU A 350 7.41 14.99 -1.22
N VAL A 351 7.43 13.71 -1.58
CA VAL A 351 7.92 12.63 -0.73
C VAL A 351 9.23 12.13 -1.32
N LEU A 352 10.29 12.20 -0.51
CA LEU A 352 11.64 11.74 -0.84
C LEU A 352 11.82 10.33 -0.27
N TYR A 353 12.05 9.38 -1.16
CA TYR A 353 12.35 7.99 -0.83
C TYR A 353 13.85 7.79 -0.95
N PHE A 354 14.49 7.35 0.12
CA PHE A 354 15.93 7.12 0.16
C PHE A 354 16.20 5.65 -0.12
N LEU A 355 17.03 5.38 -1.13
CA LEU A 355 17.34 4.03 -1.58
C LEU A 355 18.78 3.71 -1.24
N ASP A 356 19.06 2.50 -0.75
CA ASP A 356 20.43 2.01 -0.59
C ASP A 356 21.03 1.51 -1.92
N SER A 357 22.25 0.95 -1.90
CA SER A 357 22.92 0.43 -3.11
C SER A 357 22.23 -0.81 -3.72
N GLU A 358 21.32 -1.44 -3.00
CA GLU A 358 20.53 -2.59 -3.45
C GLU A 358 19.11 -2.18 -3.89
N ASN A 359 18.86 -0.87 -4.00
CA ASN A 359 17.55 -0.28 -4.28
C ASN A 359 16.48 -0.58 -3.21
N ASN A 360 16.86 -0.92 -1.97
CA ASN A 360 15.88 -0.98 -0.90
C ASN A 360 15.53 0.44 -0.45
N VAL A 361 14.24 0.76 -0.35
CA VAL A 361 13.78 1.97 0.33
C VAL A 361 14.09 1.85 1.82
N ILE A 362 15.01 2.68 2.31
CA ILE A 362 15.47 2.68 3.72
C ILE A 362 14.82 3.75 4.58
N GLY A 363 14.21 4.75 3.95
CA GLY A 363 13.58 5.87 4.64
C GLY A 363 12.72 6.70 3.71
N LEU A 364 11.73 7.36 4.29
CA LEU A 364 10.84 8.29 3.61
C LEU A 364 10.87 9.62 4.37
N LEU A 365 10.93 10.72 3.64
CA LEU A 365 10.81 12.08 4.17
C LEU A 365 9.78 12.83 3.34
N LYS A 366 8.75 13.39 3.98
CA LYS A 366 7.91 14.38 3.30
C LYS A 366 8.52 15.77 3.46
N LYS A 367 8.55 16.53 2.38
CA LYS A 367 8.91 17.95 2.40
C LYS A 367 7.79 18.75 1.76
N LYS A 368 7.20 19.68 2.51
CA LYS A 368 6.11 20.53 2.04
C LYS A 368 6.64 21.85 1.48
N THR A 369 5.89 22.46 0.58
CA THR A 369 6.06 23.89 0.23
C THR A 369 5.86 24.78 1.46
N ILE A 370 6.28 26.04 1.36
CA ILE A 370 5.89 27.08 2.34
C ILE A 370 4.49 27.61 2.04
N TRP A 371 4.13 27.66 0.75
CA TRP A 371 2.75 27.88 0.29
C TRP A 371 1.83 26.79 0.86
#